data_AF-A0A354MRB4-F1
#
_entry.id   AF-A0A354MRB4-F1
#
_cell.length_a   1.000
_cell.length_b   1.000
_cell.length_c   1.000
_cell.angle_alpha   90.00
_cell.angle_beta   90.00
_cell.angle_gamma   90.00
#
_symmetry.space_group_name_H-M   'P 1'
#
loop_
_entity.id
_entity.type
_entity.pdbx_description
1 polymer ?
#
loop_
_entity_poly.entity_id
_entity_poly.type
_entity_poly.pdbx_seq_one_letter_code
_entity_poly.pdbx_strand_id
1 'polypeptide(L)' 'AGMCKFMNKNVAGVHIPDALIEELQADKERTKAGITGVEIAARIIRACKPYCQGVHIMSLGWESKVPALLEQAGL' A
#
# COMPACT_ATOMS: atom_id res chain seq x y z
N ALA A 1 11.41 2.04 -0.02
CA ALA A 1 11.62 3.40 0.52
C ALA A 1 11.88 4.48 -0.52
N GLY A 2 12.74 4.26 -1.54
CA GLY A 2 13.08 5.31 -2.51
C GLY A 2 11.86 5.95 -3.18
N MET A 3 10.92 5.13 -3.66
CA MET A 3 9.67 5.61 -4.26
C MET A 3 8.81 6.41 -3.28
N CYS A 4 8.64 5.95 -2.04
CA CYS A 4 7.82 6.66 -1.05
C CYS A 4 8.36 8.07 -0.76
N LYS A 5 9.68 8.20 -0.56
CA LYS A 5 10.33 9.50 -0.37
C LYS A 5 10.24 10.38 -1.61
N PHE A 6 10.33 9.79 -2.81
CA PHE A 6 10.12 10.50 -4.06
C PHE A 6 8.69 11.04 -4.16
N MET A 7 7.68 10.25 -3.82
CA MET A 7 6.27 10.67 -3.85
C MET A 7 6.02 11.85 -2.91
N ASN A 8 6.50 11.78 -1.66
CA ASN A 8 6.40 12.88 -0.70
C ASN A 8 7.00 14.20 -1.21
N LYS A 9 8.09 14.13 -1.99
CA LYS A 9 8.79 15.31 -2.50
C LYS A 9 8.19 15.87 -3.79
N ASN A 10 7.66 15.00 -4.66
CA ASN A 10 7.37 15.37 -6.05
C ASN A 10 5.89 15.25 -6.45
N VAL A 11 5.05 14.59 -5.65
CA VAL A 11 3.64 14.41 -5.98
C VAL A 11 2.80 15.30 -5.07
N ALA A 12 2.22 16.35 -5.65
CA ALA A 12 1.40 17.30 -4.91
C ALA A 12 0.19 16.61 -4.27
N GLY A 13 -0.06 16.91 -3.00
CA GLY A 13 -1.16 16.32 -2.23
C GLY A 13 -0.93 14.89 -1.73
N VAL A 14 0.23 14.27 -2.01
CA VAL A 14 0.60 12.97 -1.47
C VAL A 14 1.51 13.14 -0.27
N HIS A 15 1.14 12.47 0.83
CA HIS A 15 1.98 12.33 2.00
C HIS A 15 1.91 10.88 2.51
N ILE A 16 3.06 10.22 2.52
CA ILE A 16 3.26 8.88 3.05
C ILE A 16 3.91 9.04 4.43
N PRO A 17 3.24 8.62 5.52
CA PRO A 17 3.77 8.69 6.88
C PRO A 17 5.08 7.90 7.05
N ASP A 18 5.98 8.42 7.90
CA ASP A 18 7.28 7.81 8.17
C ASP A 18 7.15 6.38 8.72
N ALA A 19 6.16 6.12 9.57
CA ALA A 19 5.90 4.78 10.12
C ALA A 19 5.65 3.72 9.02
N LEU A 20 4.98 4.08 7.92
CA LEU A 20 4.78 3.15 6.79
C LEU A 20 6.07 2.95 5.99
N ILE A 21 6.91 4.00 5.90
CA ILE A 21 8.21 3.91 5.24
C ILE A 21 9.13 2.99 6.04
N GLU A 22 9.12 3.10 7.37
CA GLU A 22 9.87 2.23 8.29
C GLU A 22 9.39 0.78 8.21
N GLU A 23 8.08 0.53 8.21
CA GLU A 23 7.51 -0.82 8.03
C GLU A 23 7.97 -1.45 6.71
N LEU A 24 7.98 -0.68 5.62
CA LEU A 24 8.50 -1.14 4.32
C LEU A 24 10.02 -1.35 4.30
N GLN A 25 10.77 -0.75 5.23
CA GLN A 25 12.22 -0.89 5.33
C GLN A 25 12.67 -2.02 6.27
N ALA A 26 11.80 -2.41 7.22
CA ALA A 26 12.10 -3.41 8.23
C ALA A 26 12.45 -4.78 7.61
N ASP A 27 11.76 -5.17 6.53
CA ASP A 27 12.05 -6.40 5.79
C ASP A 27 12.09 -6.12 4.27
N LYS A 28 13.31 -6.09 3.72
CA LYS A 28 13.53 -5.80 2.30
C LYS A 28 13.04 -6.90 1.38
N GLU A 29 13.12 -8.17 1.77
CA GLU A 29 12.73 -9.30 0.93
C GLU A 29 11.21 -9.38 0.83
N ARG A 30 10.50 -9.22 1.96
CA ARG A 30 9.04 -9.14 1.97
C ARG A 30 8.53 -7.94 1.19
N THR A 31 9.16 -6.78 1.35
CA THR A 31 8.81 -5.57 0.60
C THR A 31 9.06 -5.76 -0.89
N LYS A 32 10.18 -6.36 -1.29
CA LYS A 32 10.48 -6.66 -2.70
C LYS A 32 9.49 -7.67 -3.30
N ALA A 33 9.05 -8.65 -2.52
CA ALA A 33 8.00 -9.59 -2.91
C ALA A 33 6.59 -8.97 -2.93
N GLY A 34 6.43 -7.73 -2.44
CA GLY A 34 5.16 -7.01 -2.34
C GLY A 34 4.29 -7.41 -1.15
N ILE A 35 4.76 -8.29 -0.28
CA ILE A 35 3.97 -8.86 0.83
C ILE A 35 3.61 -7.74 1.81
N THR A 36 4.61 -7.00 2.30
CA THR A 36 4.40 -5.88 3.23
C THR A 36 3.49 -4.80 2.64
N GLY A 37 3.64 -4.50 1.34
CA GLY A 37 2.78 -3.53 0.65
C GLY A 37 1.32 -3.97 0.57
N VAL A 38 1.07 -5.25 0.29
CA VAL A 38 -0.27 -5.84 0.28
C VAL A 38 -0.90 -5.79 1.68
N GLU A 39 -0.14 -6.15 2.72
CA GLU A 39 -0.61 -6.13 4.11
C GLU A 39 -1.00 -4.71 4.56
N ILE A 40 -0.17 -3.71 4.25
CA ILE A 40 -0.44 -2.29 4.51
C ILE A 40 -1.71 -1.83 3.77
N ALA A 41 -1.79 -2.10 2.47
CA ALA A 41 -2.94 -1.69 1.65
C ALA A 41 -4.25 -2.33 2.13
N ALA A 42 -4.25 -3.63 2.43
CA ALA A 42 -5.41 -4.33 2.96
C ALA A 42 -5.87 -3.74 4.31
N ARG A 43 -4.91 -3.41 5.19
CA ARG A 43 -5.18 -2.76 6.48
C ARG A 43 -5.83 -1.39 6.30
N ILE A 44 -5.35 -0.59 5.34
CA ILE A 44 -5.95 0.71 5.01
C ILE A 44 -7.36 0.54 4.45
N ILE A 45 -7.57 -0.38 3.49
CA ILE A 45 -8.90 -0.63 2.90
C ILE A 45 -9.92 -0.99 3.98
N ARG A 46 -9.57 -1.91 4.90
CA ARG A 46 -10.45 -2.29 6.01
C ARG A 46 -10.77 -1.11 6.94
N ALA A 47 -9.78 -0.26 7.22
CA ALA A 47 -9.97 0.94 8.03
C ALA A 47 -10.86 1.98 7.34
N CYS A 48 -10.84 2.05 6.00
CA CYS A 48 -11.67 2.97 5.22
C CYS A 48 -13.13 2.50 5.04
N LYS A 49 -13.43 1.21 5.24
CA LYS A 49 -14.76 0.62 5.02
C LYS A 49 -15.95 1.39 5.64
N PRO A 50 -15.85 1.99 6.85
CA PRO A 50 -16.94 2.80 7.41
C PRO A 50 -17.20 4.13 6.68
N TYR A 51 -16.23 4.60 5.88
CA TYR A 51 -16.22 5.93 5.26
C TYR A 51 -16.49 5.92 3.75
N CYS A 52 -16.32 4.77 3.08
CA CYS A 52 -16.47 4.65 1.63
C CYS A 52 -17.14 3.34 1.20
N GLN A 53 -17.91 3.38 0.12
CA GLN A 53 -18.63 2.22 -0.44
C GLN A 53 -17.74 1.34 -1.34
N GLY A 54 -16.53 1.78 -1.66
CA GLY A 54 -15.61 1.04 -2.51
C GLY A 54 -14.24 1.70 -2.57
N VAL A 55 -13.31 1.04 -3.26
CA VAL A 55 -11.94 1.51 -3.45
C VAL A 55 -11.54 1.42 -4.92
N HIS A 56 -10.76 2.38 -5.39
CA HIS A 56 -10.09 2.31 -6.68
C HIS A 56 -8.62 1.95 -6.44
N ILE A 57 -8.14 0.86 -7.06
CA ILE A 57 -6.78 0.35 -6.89
C ILE A 57 -5.96 0.72 -8.14
N MET A 58 -4.89 1.50 -7.94
CA MET A 58 -3.87 1.74 -8.97
C MET A 58 -2.75 0.72 -8.81
N SER A 59 -2.75 -0.33 -9.65
CA SER A 59 -1.80 -1.45 -9.55
C SER A 59 -0.37 -1.09 -9.97
N LEU A 60 -0.20 -0.16 -10.92
CA LEU A 60 1.10 0.32 -11.40
C LEU A 60 2.11 -0.82 -11.70
N GLY A 61 1.69 -1.88 -12.41
CA GLY A 61 2.54 -3.03 -12.75
C GLY A 61 2.56 -4.16 -11.70
N TRP A 62 1.76 -4.05 -10.64
CA TRP A 62 1.62 -5.06 -9.58
C TRP A 62 0.27 -5.80 -9.66
N GLU A 63 -0.29 -5.97 -10.86
CA GLU A 63 -1.61 -6.59 -11.09
C GLU A 63 -1.70 -7.99 -10.46
N SER A 64 -0.61 -8.75 -10.46
CA SER A 64 -0.53 -10.09 -9.85
C SER A 64 -0.76 -10.11 -8.34
N LYS A 65 -0.67 -8.96 -7.66
CA LYS A 65 -0.93 -8.85 -6.21
C LYS A 65 -2.37 -8.45 -5.88
N VAL A 66 -3.13 -7.98 -6.86
CA VAL A 66 -4.50 -7.51 -6.64
C VAL A 66 -5.40 -8.61 -6.06
N PRO A 67 -5.37 -9.88 -6.54
CA PRO A 67 -6.20 -10.93 -5.95
C PRO A 67 -5.93 -11.15 -4.46
N ALA A 68 -4.65 -11.24 -4.06
CA ALA A 68 -4.27 -11.42 -2.66
C ALA A 68 -4.65 -10.19 -1.80
N LEU A 69 -4.56 -8.98 -2.37
CA LEU A 69 -5.00 -7.76 -1.69
C LEU A 69 -6.51 -7.78 -1.41
N LEU A 70 -7.33 -8.14 -2.40
CA LEU A 70 -8.78 -8.21 -2.25
C LEU A 70 -9.18 -9.26 -1.20
N GLU A 71 -8.57 -10.46 -1.27
CA GLU A 71 -8.79 -11.52 -0.28
C GLU A 71 -8.46 -11.05 1.13
N GLN A 72 -7.29 -10.43 1.35
CA GLN A 72 -6.92 -9.90 2.66
C GLN A 72 -7.81 -8.73 3.10
N ALA A 73 -8.29 -7.92 2.16
CA ALA A 73 -9.21 -6.82 2.46
C ALA A 73 -10.63 -7.31 2.81
N GLY A 74 -10.96 -8.57 2.51
CA GLY A 74 -12.31 -9.13 2.66
C GLY A 74 -13.30 -8.55 1.64
N LEU A 75 -12.83 -8.37 0.40
CA LEU A 75 -13.61 -7.88 -0.74
C LEU A 75 -13.78 -8.94 -1.82
#